data_AF-A0A2E2N9V5-F1
#
_entry.id   AF-A0A2E2N9V5-F1
#
_cell.length_a   1.000
_cell.length_b   1.000
_cell.length_c   1.000
_cell.angle_alpha   90.00
_cell.angle_beta   90.00
_cell.angle_gamma   90.00
#
_symmetry.space_group_name_H-M   'P 1'
#
loop_
_entity.id
_entity.type
_entity.pdbx_description
1 polymer ?
#
loop_
_entity_poly.entity_id
_entity_poly.type
_entity_poly.pdbx_seq_one_letter_code
_entity_poly.pdbx_strand_id
1 'polypeptide(L)'
;MTESLDETTLRQVYRGTRQMIGFLPSGRAAPESPAVVSCFWSLPVDDRSRPDRVDLEAWKRAAIALTPLAEGAVASVTDPSQLLFAQYFDVVIDRPWRGRAVVIGDAAHATSPQLGQGVNLGLADASELARQVLLDQPLESALAAYASRRRGPTRYYQQASRLLTPFFQSDATLLGTIRDACMGAACSFPPTRRQMLHALTGRKTGWLPSDRATPDANGRR
;
A
#
# COMPACT_ATOMS: atom_id res chain seq x y z
N MET A 1 -10.04 -28.96 11.17
CA MET A 1 -8.81 -28.90 10.37
C MET A 1 -8.18 -27.55 10.68
N THR A 2 -7.18 -27.52 11.56
CA THR A 2 -6.58 -26.27 12.04
C THR A 2 -5.75 -25.69 10.90
N GLU A 3 -6.29 -24.70 10.19
CA GLU A 3 -5.47 -23.94 9.23
C GLU A 3 -4.31 -23.30 10.01
N SER A 4 -3.08 -23.52 9.55
CA SER A 4 -1.90 -22.85 10.07
C SER A 4 -1.47 -21.72 9.11
N LEU A 5 -0.82 -20.70 9.65
CA LEU A 5 -0.20 -19.65 8.84
C LEU A 5 0.99 -20.26 8.10
N ASP A 6 0.93 -20.24 6.76
CA ASP A 6 2.05 -20.59 5.89
C ASP A 6 3.11 -19.47 5.94
N GLU A 7 4.40 -19.81 5.85
CA GLU A 7 5.51 -18.86 5.96
C GLU A 7 5.70 -18.00 4.70
N THR A 8 5.05 -18.33 3.58
CA THR A 8 5.27 -17.65 2.29
C THR A 8 4.09 -16.85 1.78
N THR A 9 2.91 -17.05 2.36
CA THR A 9 1.66 -16.54 1.81
C THR A 9 1.07 -15.45 2.70
N LEU A 10 0.88 -14.25 2.13
CA LEU A 10 0.02 -13.22 2.73
C LEU A 10 -1.42 -13.73 2.75
N ARG A 11 -2.01 -13.85 3.94
CA ARG A 11 -3.43 -14.18 4.09
C ARG A 11 -4.21 -12.94 4.50
N GLN A 12 -5.30 -12.65 3.79
CA GLN A 12 -6.22 -11.57 4.15
C GLN A 12 -7.64 -12.14 4.24
N VAL A 13 -8.27 -11.99 5.40
CA VAL A 13 -9.64 -12.44 5.66
C VAL A 13 -10.54 -11.22 5.77
N TYR A 14 -11.61 -11.20 4.98
CA TYR A 14 -12.54 -10.09 4.90
C TYR A 14 -13.92 -10.52 5.40
N ARG A 15 -14.61 -9.62 6.13
CA ARG A 15 -16.06 -9.70 6.38
C ARG A 15 -16.70 -8.45 5.82
N GLY A 16 -17.27 -8.59 4.62
CA GLY A 16 -17.83 -7.49 3.85
C GLY A 16 -16.77 -6.45 3.47
N THR A 17 -17.08 -5.18 3.69
CA THR A 17 -16.22 -4.01 3.43
C THR A 17 -15.75 -3.32 4.71
N ARG A 18 -16.15 -3.83 5.88
CA ARG A 18 -15.97 -3.15 7.18
C ARG A 18 -14.86 -3.74 8.04
N GLN A 19 -14.53 -5.01 7.81
CA GLN A 19 -13.54 -5.73 8.61
C GLN A 19 -12.61 -6.51 7.69
N MET A 20 -11.31 -6.28 7.86
CA MET A 20 -10.23 -7.04 7.25
C MET A 20 -9.15 -7.28 8.29
N ILE A 21 -8.71 -8.53 8.38
CA ILE A 21 -7.50 -8.92 9.11
C ILE A 21 -6.52 -9.54 8.12
N GLY A 22 -5.27 -9.13 8.21
CA GLY A 22 -4.18 -9.66 7.40
C GLY A 22 -3.07 -10.25 8.25
N PHE A 23 -2.46 -11.32 7.74
CA PHE A 23 -1.29 -11.98 8.31
C PHE A 23 -0.20 -12.04 7.24
N LEU A 24 0.85 -11.25 7.44
CA LEU A 24 2.00 -11.21 6.55
C LEU A 24 3.21 -11.84 7.25
N PRO A 25 3.65 -13.05 6.82
CA PRO A 25 4.93 -13.59 7.24
C PRO A 25 6.04 -12.58 6.94
N SER A 26 6.74 -12.15 7.99
CA SER A 26 7.74 -11.06 7.93
C SER A 26 9.17 -11.59 8.10
N GLY A 27 9.35 -12.91 8.00
CA GLY A 27 10.63 -13.58 8.12
C GLY A 27 11.04 -13.80 9.57
N ARG A 28 12.34 -13.70 9.84
CA ARG A 28 12.95 -13.91 11.17
C ARG A 28 13.87 -12.74 11.47
N ALA A 29 13.91 -12.30 12.73
CA ALA A 29 14.81 -11.21 13.15
C ALA A 29 16.29 -11.60 13.05
N ALA A 30 16.61 -12.88 13.29
CA ALA A 30 17.91 -13.51 13.09
C ALA A 30 17.71 -14.99 12.70
N PRO A 31 18.73 -15.70 12.17
CA PRO A 31 18.59 -17.10 11.73
C PRO A 31 18.02 -18.04 12.81
N GLU A 32 18.41 -17.82 14.07
CA GLU A 32 17.98 -18.59 15.25
C GLU A 32 16.63 -18.12 15.83
N SER A 33 16.13 -16.95 15.39
CA SER A 33 14.89 -16.37 15.92
C SER A 33 13.66 -17.09 15.35
N PRO A 34 12.56 -17.15 16.11
CA PRO A 34 11.29 -17.65 15.58
C PRO A 34 10.81 -16.81 14.40
N ALA A 35 10.04 -17.42 13.51
CA ALA A 35 9.37 -16.70 12.44
C ALA A 35 8.37 -15.71 13.03
N VAL A 36 8.32 -14.52 12.44
CA VAL A 36 7.42 -13.44 12.85
C VAL A 36 6.37 -13.18 11.79
N VAL A 37 5.18 -12.81 12.24
CA VAL A 37 4.06 -12.41 11.41
C VAL A 37 3.69 -10.98 11.77
N SER A 38 3.54 -10.13 10.75
CA SER A 38 2.87 -8.84 10.91
C SER A 38 1.37 -9.06 10.79
N CYS A 39 0.64 -8.77 11.87
CA CYS A 39 -0.81 -8.78 11.86
C CYS A 39 -1.32 -7.34 11.74
N PHE A 40 -2.26 -7.10 10.83
CA PHE A 40 -2.89 -5.81 10.66
C PHE A 40 -4.41 -5.97 10.59
N TRP A 41 -5.12 -5.03 11.22
CA TRP A 41 -6.58 -5.03 11.32
C TRP A 41 -7.11 -3.67 10.89
N SER A 42 -8.07 -3.65 9.96
CA SER A 42 -8.73 -2.40 9.57
C SER A 42 -9.82 -2.04 10.58
N LEU A 43 -9.69 -0.90 11.24
CA LEU A 43 -10.79 -0.30 12.00
C LEU A 43 -11.53 0.70 11.10
N PRO A 44 -12.88 0.75 11.14
CA PRO A 44 -13.62 1.87 10.57
C PRO A 44 -13.06 3.17 11.16
N VAL A 45 -12.85 4.17 10.31
CA VAL A 45 -12.41 5.50 10.76
C VAL A 45 -13.61 6.20 11.41
N ASP A 46 -13.85 5.89 12.67
CA ASP A 46 -14.70 6.67 13.57
C ASP A 46 -13.87 7.20 14.75
N ASP A 47 -14.49 7.98 15.64
CA ASP A 47 -13.87 8.66 16.78
C ASP A 47 -13.30 7.68 17.87
N ARG A 48 -13.29 6.36 17.56
CA ARG A 48 -12.68 5.28 18.35
C ARG A 48 -11.29 4.87 17.86
N SER A 49 -10.73 5.58 16.88
CA SER A 49 -9.35 5.39 16.39
C SER A 49 -8.25 5.85 17.37
N ARG A 50 -8.58 6.01 18.66
CA ARG A 50 -7.61 6.38 19.70
C ARG A 50 -7.22 5.15 20.55
N PRO A 51 -5.92 4.96 20.85
CA PRO A 51 -5.44 3.82 21.64
C PRO A 51 -6.11 3.68 23.00
N ASP A 52 -6.41 4.81 23.65
CA ASP A 52 -7.03 4.91 24.98
C ASP A 52 -8.51 4.47 25.01
N ARG A 53 -9.13 4.29 23.84
CA ARG A 53 -10.55 3.92 23.70
C ARG A 53 -10.76 2.51 23.16
N VAL A 54 -9.70 1.76 22.87
CA VAL A 54 -9.81 0.38 22.38
C VAL A 54 -10.01 -0.58 23.53
N ASP A 55 -11.19 -1.20 23.59
CA ASP A 55 -11.41 -2.40 24.40
C ASP A 55 -10.64 -3.57 23.79
N LEU A 56 -9.46 -3.85 24.35
CA LEU A 56 -8.54 -4.86 23.86
C LEU A 56 -9.18 -6.27 23.83
N GLU A 57 -9.97 -6.60 24.84
CA GLU A 57 -10.58 -7.92 24.96
C GLU A 57 -11.75 -8.08 23.98
N ALA A 58 -12.55 -7.03 23.77
CA ALA A 58 -13.56 -7.03 22.71
C ALA A 58 -12.92 -7.11 21.32
N TRP A 59 -11.81 -6.41 21.08
CA TRP A 59 -11.06 -6.49 19.83
C TRP A 59 -10.51 -7.89 19.58
N LYS A 60 -9.86 -8.53 20.56
CA LYS A 60 -9.37 -9.92 20.46
C LYS A 60 -10.50 -10.89 20.13
N ARG A 61 -11.63 -10.80 20.84
CA ARG A 61 -12.81 -11.64 20.57
C ARG A 61 -13.32 -11.44 19.14
N ALA A 62 -13.40 -10.19 18.68
CA ALA A 62 -13.82 -9.89 17.31
C ALA A 62 -12.84 -10.45 16.27
N ALA A 63 -11.53 -10.40 16.55
CA ALA A 63 -10.50 -10.93 15.67
C ALA A 63 -10.54 -12.45 15.54
N ILE A 64 -10.64 -13.16 16.67
CA ILE A 64 -10.77 -14.62 16.71
C ILE A 64 -12.08 -15.08 16.06
N ALA A 65 -13.18 -14.34 16.28
CA ALA A 65 -14.48 -14.60 15.65
C ALA A 65 -14.48 -14.32 14.13
N LEU A 66 -13.54 -13.51 13.62
CA LEU A 66 -13.34 -13.33 12.18
C LEU A 66 -12.55 -14.50 11.59
N THR A 67 -11.50 -14.93 12.28
CA THR A 67 -10.73 -16.12 11.90
C THR A 67 -9.98 -16.70 13.11
N PRO A 68 -10.04 -18.03 13.34
CA PRO A 68 -9.26 -18.69 14.39
C PRO A 68 -7.74 -18.48 14.27
N LEU A 69 -7.24 -18.17 13.06
CA LEU A 69 -5.83 -17.85 12.82
C LEU A 69 -5.32 -16.66 13.66
N ALA A 70 -6.23 -15.79 14.11
CA ALA A 70 -5.87 -14.63 14.91
C ALA A 70 -5.44 -15.00 16.34
N GLU A 71 -5.84 -16.16 16.86
CA GLU A 71 -5.66 -16.51 18.28
C GLU A 71 -4.20 -16.39 18.75
N GLY A 72 -3.27 -16.99 18.01
CA GLY A 72 -1.85 -16.89 18.34
C GLY A 72 -1.27 -15.48 18.15
N ALA A 73 -1.74 -14.73 17.16
CA ALA A 73 -1.25 -13.39 16.86
C ALA A 73 -1.68 -12.35 17.90
N VAL A 74 -2.90 -12.48 18.44
CA VAL A 74 -3.44 -11.51 19.41
C VAL A 74 -3.18 -11.88 20.86
N ALA A 75 -2.80 -13.14 21.15
CA ALA A 75 -2.54 -13.62 22.51
C ALA A 75 -1.38 -12.88 23.20
N SER A 76 -0.37 -12.45 22.44
CA SER A 76 0.79 -11.71 22.97
C SER A 76 0.51 -10.24 23.28
N VAL A 77 -0.62 -9.71 22.81
CA VAL A 77 -1.01 -8.32 23.04
C VAL A 77 -1.76 -8.25 24.37
N THR A 78 -1.13 -7.70 25.40
CA THR A 78 -1.69 -7.56 26.75
C THR A 78 -2.09 -6.13 27.09
N ASP A 79 -1.58 -5.15 26.36
CA ASP A 79 -1.81 -3.73 26.60
C ASP A 79 -2.17 -2.97 25.31
N PRO A 80 -3.19 -2.09 25.29
CA PRO A 80 -3.55 -1.30 24.12
C PRO A 80 -2.40 -0.45 23.53
N SER A 81 -1.42 -0.04 24.34
CA SER A 81 -0.24 0.71 23.89
C SER A 81 0.70 -0.12 22.98
N GLN A 82 0.58 -1.45 22.99
CA GLN A 82 1.29 -2.33 22.07
C GLN A 82 0.68 -2.30 20.65
N LEU A 83 -0.53 -1.74 20.49
CA LEU A 83 -1.17 -1.59 19.19
C LEU A 83 -0.65 -0.33 18.49
N LEU A 84 -0.16 -0.50 17.27
CA LEU A 84 0.23 0.61 16.42
C LEU A 84 -0.97 1.07 15.59
N PHE A 85 -1.38 2.32 15.81
CA PHE A 85 -2.46 2.94 15.04
C PHE A 85 -1.86 3.67 13.83
N ALA A 86 -2.04 3.07 12.66
CA ALA A 86 -1.70 3.72 11.40
C ALA A 86 -2.86 4.62 10.95
N GLN A 87 -2.61 5.93 10.92
CA GLN A 87 -3.49 6.89 10.25
C GLN A 87 -3.03 7.06 8.80
N TYR A 88 -3.97 6.93 7.87
CA TYR A 88 -3.69 7.13 6.45
C TYR A 88 -4.01 8.57 6.06
N PHE A 89 -3.08 9.21 5.35
CA PHE A 89 -3.23 10.55 4.81
C PHE A 89 -3.30 10.48 3.28
N ASP A 90 -4.06 11.40 2.69
CA ASP A 90 -4.02 11.68 1.25
C ASP A 90 -3.26 13.00 1.05
N VAL A 91 -2.02 12.90 0.55
CA VAL A 91 -1.15 14.05 0.35
C VAL A 91 -0.94 14.25 -1.14
N VAL A 92 -1.05 15.49 -1.62
CA VAL A 92 -0.77 15.86 -3.00
C VAL A 92 0.07 17.14 -3.03
N ILE A 93 1.33 17.02 -3.47
CA ILE A 93 2.20 18.16 -3.71
C ILE A 93 2.45 18.31 -5.22
N ASP A 94 1.95 19.40 -5.82
CA ASP A 94 2.12 19.66 -7.26
C ASP A 94 3.56 20.03 -7.64
N ARG A 95 4.30 20.68 -6.73
CA ARG A 95 5.71 21.05 -6.90
C ARG A 95 6.53 20.54 -5.69
N PRO A 96 7.15 19.35 -5.78
CA PRO A 96 7.79 18.68 -4.65
C PRO A 96 9.17 19.26 -4.27
N TRP A 97 9.47 20.51 -4.64
CA TRP A 97 10.77 21.12 -4.36
C TRP A 97 10.70 22.64 -4.32
N ARG A 98 11.60 23.24 -3.53
CA ARG A 98 11.82 24.69 -3.45
C ARG A 98 13.27 24.98 -3.07
N GLY A 99 13.99 25.73 -3.90
CA GLY A 99 15.40 26.00 -3.69
C GLY A 99 16.21 24.70 -3.66
N ARG A 100 16.82 24.39 -2.51
CA ARG A 100 17.60 23.16 -2.28
C ARG A 100 16.84 22.08 -1.51
N ALA A 101 15.58 22.32 -1.15
CA ALA A 101 14.73 21.36 -0.46
C ALA A 101 13.86 20.59 -1.46
N VAL A 102 13.77 19.28 -1.27
CA VAL A 102 12.95 18.36 -2.07
C VAL A 102 12.21 17.41 -1.12
N VAL A 103 10.97 17.09 -1.47
CA VAL A 103 10.10 16.18 -0.71
C VAL A 103 9.80 14.98 -1.60
N ILE A 104 9.93 13.77 -1.06
CA ILE A 104 9.73 12.51 -1.78
C ILE A 104 8.89 11.54 -0.95
N GLY A 105 8.36 10.49 -1.60
CA GLY A 105 7.60 9.44 -0.92
C GLY A 105 6.29 9.97 -0.31
N ASP A 106 5.87 9.39 0.80
CA ASP A 106 4.58 9.71 1.42
C ASP A 106 4.46 11.19 1.83
N ALA A 107 5.58 11.85 2.14
CA ALA A 107 5.59 13.29 2.42
C ALA A 107 5.18 14.15 1.20
N ALA A 108 5.36 13.63 -0.02
CA ALA A 108 4.96 14.28 -1.27
C ALA A 108 3.64 13.75 -1.84
N HIS A 109 3.34 12.47 -1.62
CA HIS A 109 2.21 11.79 -2.27
C HIS A 109 1.64 10.59 -1.51
N ALA A 110 1.48 10.68 -0.18
CA ALA A 110 0.77 9.66 0.59
C ALA A 110 -0.57 9.29 -0.07
N THR A 111 -0.79 7.99 -0.23
CA THR A 111 -2.01 7.42 -0.82
C THR A 111 -2.60 6.37 0.09
N SER A 112 -3.88 6.09 -0.10
CA SER A 112 -4.55 5.00 0.59
C SER A 112 -3.91 3.65 0.20
N PRO A 113 -3.71 2.72 1.16
CA PRO A 113 -2.76 1.61 1.02
C PRO A 113 -3.23 0.47 0.11
N GLN A 114 -4.39 0.58 -0.54
CA GLN A 114 -5.04 -0.52 -1.27
C GLN A 114 -4.17 -1.14 -2.37
N LEU A 115 -3.23 -0.37 -2.93
CA LEU A 115 -2.33 -0.84 -3.98
C LEU A 115 -0.98 -1.34 -3.45
N GLY A 116 -0.65 -1.07 -2.18
CA GLY A 116 0.65 -1.41 -1.60
C GLY A 116 1.85 -0.74 -2.29
N GLN A 117 1.65 0.43 -2.92
CA GLN A 117 2.68 1.07 -3.76
C GLN A 117 3.43 2.22 -3.10
N GLY A 118 3.09 2.65 -1.88
CA GLY A 118 3.72 3.83 -1.24
C GLY A 118 5.25 3.74 -1.19
N VAL A 119 5.79 2.64 -0.67
CA VAL A 119 7.24 2.39 -0.63
C VAL A 119 7.85 2.34 -2.03
N ASN A 120 7.20 1.65 -2.98
CA ASN A 120 7.69 1.58 -4.37
C ASN A 120 7.76 2.97 -5.02
N LEU A 121 6.78 3.84 -4.74
CA LEU A 121 6.76 5.21 -5.23
C LEU A 121 7.86 6.06 -4.61
N GLY A 122 8.09 5.93 -3.31
CA GLY A 122 9.19 6.60 -2.62
C GLY A 122 10.57 6.19 -3.15
N LEU A 123 10.78 4.88 -3.38
CA LEU A 123 12.02 4.38 -3.97
C LEU A 123 12.21 4.87 -5.42
N ALA A 124 11.14 4.88 -6.21
CA ALA A 124 11.18 5.40 -7.57
C ALA A 124 11.47 6.91 -7.62
N ASP A 125 11.00 7.68 -6.62
CA ASP A 125 11.36 9.07 -6.47
C ASP A 125 12.83 9.25 -6.12
N ALA A 126 13.34 8.49 -5.15
CA ALA A 126 14.74 8.56 -4.74
C ALA A 126 15.69 8.23 -5.91
N SER A 127 15.36 7.19 -6.67
CA SER A 127 16.11 6.78 -7.87
C SER A 127 16.12 7.87 -8.95
N GLU A 128 14.95 8.43 -9.29
CA GLU A 128 14.87 9.46 -10.33
C GLU A 128 15.50 10.79 -9.88
N LEU A 129 15.35 11.16 -8.61
CA LEU A 129 16.00 12.33 -8.02
C LEU A 129 17.52 12.20 -8.11
N ALA A 130 18.07 11.07 -7.65
CA ALA A 130 19.51 10.79 -7.74
C ALA A 130 19.98 10.87 -9.20
N ARG A 131 19.24 10.26 -10.13
CA ARG A 131 19.54 10.30 -11.56
C ARG A 131 19.59 11.73 -12.11
N GLN A 132 18.67 12.62 -11.71
CA GLN A 132 18.67 14.01 -12.19
C GLN A 132 19.79 14.85 -11.59
N VAL A 133 20.06 14.69 -10.30
CA VAL A 133 21.05 15.48 -9.57
C VAL A 133 22.48 15.13 -9.97
N LEU A 134 22.72 13.89 -10.43
CA LEU A 134 24.02 13.42 -10.90
C LEU A 134 24.36 13.83 -12.36
N LEU A 135 23.43 14.46 -13.08
CA LEU A 135 23.71 14.99 -14.42
C LEU A 135 24.43 16.34 -14.31
N ASP A 136 25.28 16.64 -15.29
CA ASP A 136 25.95 17.94 -15.40
C ASP A 136 24.96 19.02 -15.86
N GLN A 137 24.16 19.52 -14.92
CA GLN A 137 23.14 20.55 -15.15
C GLN A 137 22.90 21.39 -13.88
N PRO A 138 22.33 22.60 -14.00
CA PRO A 138 21.93 23.39 -12.84
C PRO A 138 20.95 22.62 -11.95
N LEU A 139 21.10 22.75 -10.63
CA LEU A 139 20.24 22.06 -9.65
C LEU A 139 18.75 22.33 -9.88
N GLU A 140 18.39 23.56 -10.24
CA GLU A 140 17.00 23.92 -10.52
C GLU A 140 16.43 23.13 -11.70
N SER A 141 17.22 22.98 -12.78
CA SER A 141 16.87 22.16 -13.94
C SER A 141 16.73 20.67 -13.57
N ALA A 142 17.63 20.15 -12.73
CA ALA A 142 17.56 18.78 -12.23
C ALA A 142 16.27 18.52 -11.45
N LEU A 143 15.91 19.40 -10.50
CA LEU A 143 14.71 19.25 -9.68
C LEU A 143 13.43 19.42 -10.51
N ALA A 144 13.42 20.32 -11.49
CA ALA A 144 12.32 20.48 -12.44
C ALA A 144 12.13 19.21 -13.30
N ALA A 145 13.22 18.62 -13.79
CA ALA A 145 13.18 17.39 -14.56
C ALA A 145 12.70 16.19 -13.73
N TYR A 146 13.13 16.09 -12.47
CA TYR A 146 12.66 15.08 -11.51
C TYR A 146 11.14 15.19 -11.33
N ALA A 147 10.65 16.38 -10.99
CA ALA A 147 9.22 16.62 -10.76
C ALA A 147 8.39 16.31 -12.01
N SER A 148 8.85 16.72 -13.20
CA SER A 148 8.18 16.44 -14.47
C SER A 148 8.07 14.93 -14.75
N ARG A 149 9.14 14.16 -14.50
CA ARG A 149 9.20 12.72 -14.75
C ARG A 149 8.37 11.90 -13.76
N ARG A 150 8.24 12.35 -12.52
CA ARG A 150 7.44 11.67 -11.48
C ARG A 150 5.96 12.03 -11.51
N ARG A 151 5.58 13.20 -12.04
CA ARG A 151 4.18 13.68 -12.08
C ARG A 151 3.18 12.69 -12.68
N GLY A 152 3.53 12.05 -13.79
CA GLY A 152 2.65 11.07 -14.46
C GLY A 152 2.39 9.81 -13.62
N PRO A 153 3.45 9.05 -13.26
CA PRO A 153 3.33 7.89 -12.38
C PRO A 153 2.60 8.23 -11.06
N THR A 154 3.02 9.27 -10.34
CA THR A 154 2.43 9.64 -9.05
C THR A 154 0.93 9.93 -9.17
N ARG A 155 0.52 10.70 -10.19
CA ARG A 155 -0.90 10.99 -10.43
C ARG A 155 -1.71 9.73 -10.74
N TYR A 156 -1.14 8.81 -11.54
CA TYR A 156 -1.81 7.55 -11.85
C TYR A 156 -2.11 6.74 -10.57
N TYR A 157 -1.11 6.53 -9.71
CA TYR A 157 -1.31 5.72 -8.50
C TYR A 157 -2.22 6.41 -7.47
N GLN A 158 -2.16 7.74 -7.35
CA GLN A 158 -3.12 8.51 -6.55
C GLN A 158 -4.56 8.33 -7.04
N GLN A 159 -4.78 8.48 -8.36
CA GLN A 159 -6.11 8.30 -8.95
C GLN A 159 -6.60 6.86 -8.83
N ALA A 160 -5.74 5.87 -9.09
CA ALA A 160 -6.08 4.47 -8.96
C ALA A 160 -6.41 4.10 -7.50
N SER A 161 -5.64 4.60 -6.53
CA SER A 161 -5.91 4.42 -5.09
C SER A 161 -7.29 4.99 -4.71
N ARG A 162 -7.58 6.23 -5.15
CA ARG A 162 -8.89 6.87 -4.91
C ARG A 162 -10.07 6.13 -5.57
N LEU A 163 -9.89 5.60 -6.78
CA LEU A 163 -10.92 4.81 -7.46
C LEU A 163 -11.19 3.46 -6.77
N LEU A 164 -10.16 2.87 -6.16
CA LEU A 164 -10.30 1.60 -5.44
C LEU A 164 -10.83 1.78 -4.01
N THR A 165 -10.60 2.94 -3.39
CA THR A 165 -10.98 3.22 -2.00
C THR A 165 -12.46 2.88 -1.70
N PRO A 166 -13.46 3.26 -2.52
CA PRO A 166 -14.86 2.93 -2.27
C PRO A 166 -15.18 1.43 -2.29
N PHE A 167 -14.41 0.59 -2.98
CA PHE A 167 -14.65 -0.87 -3.02
C PHE A 167 -14.13 -1.59 -1.78
N PHE A 168 -13.27 -0.94 -1.00
CA PHE A 168 -12.64 -1.52 0.19
C PHE A 168 -12.98 -0.79 1.49
N GLN A 169 -13.50 0.45 1.43
CA GLN A 169 -13.77 1.30 2.61
C GLN A 169 -15.19 1.90 2.64
N SER A 170 -16.15 1.40 1.86
CA SER A 170 -17.55 1.90 1.87
C SER A 170 -18.50 1.04 2.69
N ASP A 171 -19.56 1.66 3.24
CA ASP A 171 -20.66 0.97 3.94
C ASP A 171 -21.68 0.29 3.00
N ALA A 172 -21.52 0.43 1.69
CA ALA A 172 -22.45 -0.12 0.70
C ALA A 172 -22.15 -1.60 0.39
N THR A 173 -22.99 -2.50 0.91
CA THR A 173 -22.91 -3.97 0.70
C THR A 173 -22.90 -4.35 -0.79
N LEU A 174 -23.60 -3.58 -1.63
CA LEU A 174 -23.69 -3.80 -3.08
C LEU A 174 -22.35 -3.64 -3.81
N LEU A 175 -21.48 -2.74 -3.35
CA LEU A 175 -20.15 -2.55 -3.94
C LEU A 175 -19.22 -3.73 -3.60
N GLY A 176 -19.41 -4.38 -2.45
CA GLY A 176 -18.68 -5.60 -2.08
C GLY A 176 -19.02 -6.78 -3.00
N THR A 177 -20.30 -6.99 -3.30
CA THR A 177 -20.73 -8.07 -4.22
C THR A 177 -20.24 -7.83 -5.65
N ILE A 178 -20.29 -6.58 -6.13
CA ILE A 178 -19.72 -6.21 -7.44
C ILE A 178 -18.21 -6.42 -7.45
N ARG A 179 -17.48 -6.01 -6.39
CA ARG A 179 -16.05 -6.27 -6.25
C ARG A 179 -15.76 -7.76 -6.36
N ASP A 180 -16.44 -8.59 -5.58
CA ASP A 180 -16.16 -10.03 -5.52
C ASP A 180 -16.48 -10.73 -6.85
N ALA A 181 -17.55 -10.33 -7.54
CA ALA A 181 -17.91 -10.84 -8.87
C ALA A 181 -16.97 -10.33 -9.98
N CYS A 182 -16.65 -9.04 -9.99
CA CYS A 182 -15.81 -8.43 -11.03
C CYS A 182 -14.33 -8.76 -10.85
N MET A 183 -13.82 -8.90 -9.63
CA MET A 183 -12.39 -9.17 -9.39
C MET A 183 -12.00 -10.56 -9.88
N GLY A 184 -12.86 -11.57 -9.70
CA GLY A 184 -12.64 -12.90 -10.27
C GLY A 184 -12.61 -12.89 -11.80
N ALA A 185 -13.54 -12.20 -12.44
CA ALA A 185 -13.59 -12.06 -13.90
C ALA A 185 -12.43 -11.20 -14.46
N ALA A 186 -12.09 -10.10 -13.77
CA ALA A 186 -11.01 -9.18 -14.16
C ALA A 186 -9.64 -9.84 -14.10
N CYS A 187 -9.38 -10.67 -13.07
CA CYS A 187 -8.15 -11.46 -12.97
C CYS A 187 -8.03 -12.52 -14.08
N SER A 188 -9.16 -12.98 -14.61
CA SER A 188 -9.22 -14.02 -15.64
C SER A 188 -9.10 -13.46 -17.07
N PHE A 189 -9.38 -12.17 -17.27
CA PHE A 189 -9.26 -11.52 -18.58
C PHE A 189 -7.81 -11.05 -18.85
N PRO A 190 -7.10 -11.59 -19.86
CA PRO A 190 -5.66 -11.36 -20.06
C PRO A 190 -5.21 -9.89 -20.15
N PRO A 191 -5.88 -8.98 -20.87
CA PRO A 191 -5.43 -7.59 -20.94
C PRO A 191 -5.59 -6.88 -19.59
N THR A 192 -6.66 -7.16 -18.83
CA THR A 192 -6.85 -6.59 -17.49
C THR A 192 -5.80 -7.12 -16.52
N ARG A 193 -5.55 -8.42 -16.52
CA ARG A 193 -4.46 -9.04 -15.75
C ARG A 193 -3.11 -8.40 -16.06
N ARG A 194 -2.81 -8.13 -17.34
CA ARG A 194 -1.58 -7.45 -17.76
C ARG A 194 -1.50 -6.03 -17.21
N GLN A 195 -2.60 -5.26 -17.26
CA GLN A 195 -2.63 -3.92 -16.68
C GLN A 195 -2.44 -3.92 -15.16
N MET A 196 -3.05 -4.88 -14.45
CA MET A 196 -2.86 -5.08 -13.01
C MET A 196 -1.41 -5.40 -12.69
N LEU A 197 -0.76 -6.29 -13.44
CA LEU A 197 0.66 -6.61 -13.26
C LEU A 197 1.56 -5.38 -13.50
N HIS A 198 1.24 -4.54 -14.50
CA HIS A 198 1.99 -3.30 -14.72
C HIS A 198 1.82 -2.30 -13.56
N ALA A 199 0.65 -2.24 -12.93
CA ALA A 199 0.44 -1.43 -11.74
C ALA A 199 1.18 -2.01 -10.52
N LEU A 200 1.09 -3.33 -10.30
CA LEU A 200 1.75 -4.02 -9.19
C LEU A 200 3.28 -3.91 -9.23
N THR A 201 3.86 -3.99 -10.44
CA THR A 201 5.31 -3.90 -10.68
C THR A 201 5.83 -2.46 -10.78
N GLY A 202 5.00 -1.44 -10.50
CA GLY A 202 5.44 -0.05 -10.53
C GLY A 202 5.64 0.54 -11.94
N ARG A 203 5.29 -0.20 -13.01
CA ARG A 203 5.62 0.17 -14.41
C ARG A 203 4.67 1.20 -15.03
N LYS A 204 3.56 1.53 -14.35
CA LYS A 204 2.60 2.51 -14.85
C LYS A 204 3.09 3.95 -14.72
N THR A 205 3.06 4.66 -15.83
CA THR A 205 3.42 6.08 -15.95
C THR A 205 2.19 7.00 -16.16
N GLY A 206 1.01 6.41 -16.33
CA GLY A 206 -0.24 7.09 -16.68
C GLY A 206 -1.37 6.09 -17.00
N TRP A 207 -2.58 6.62 -17.22
CA TRP A 207 -3.74 5.83 -17.66
C TRP A 207 -3.61 5.36 -19.11
N LEU A 208 -3.07 6.22 -19.97
CA LEU A 208 -2.81 5.91 -21.37
C LEU A 208 -1.45 5.21 -21.51
N PRO A 209 -1.29 4.32 -22.51
CA PRO A 209 0.01 3.80 -22.89
C PRO A 209 0.94 4.98 -23.22
N SER A 210 2.10 5.05 -22.58
CA SER A 210 3.13 6.00 -22.96
C SER A 210 4.30 5.22 -23.55
N ASP A 211 4.71 5.55 -24.78
CA ASP A 211 5.92 5.02 -25.44
C ASP A 211 7.24 5.49 -24.80
N ARG A 212 7.20 5.99 -23.57
CA ARG A 212 8.41 6.30 -22.82
C ARG A 212 8.97 4.99 -22.29
N ALA A 213 9.77 4.32 -23.12
CA ALA A 213 10.66 3.25 -22.71
C ALA A 213 11.33 3.67 -21.39
N THR A 214 11.07 2.92 -20.33
CA THR A 214 11.95 2.90 -19.17
C THR A 214 13.34 2.58 -19.70
N PRO A 215 14.35 3.45 -19.51
CA PRO A 215 15.72 3.06 -19.78
C PRO A 215 15.98 1.77 -19.03
N ASP A 216 16.60 0.80 -19.70
CA ASP A 216 17.17 -0.34 -19.02
C ASP A 216 18.14 0.16 -17.93
N ALA A 217 18.47 -0.69 -16.96
CA ALA A 217 19.43 -0.36 -15.90
C ALA A 217 20.83 0.05 -16.44
N ASN A 218 21.04 -0.06 -17.76
CA ASN A 218 22.25 0.31 -18.50
C ASN A 218 22.14 1.57 -19.38
N GLY A 219 21.02 2.29 -19.36
CA GLY A 219 20.87 3.59 -20.04
C GLY A 219 21.01 3.55 -21.57
N ARG A 220 20.71 2.44 -22.24
CA ARG A 220 20.70 2.40 -23.72
C ARG A 220 19.26 2.47 -24.25
N ARG A 221 19.10 3.34 -25.26
CA ARG A 221 17.86 3.49 -26.03
C ARG A 221 17.71 2.37 -27.03
#